data_AF-A0A357I8S3-F1
#
_entry.id   AF-A0A357I8S3-F1
#
_cell.length_a   1.000
_cell.length_b   1.000
_cell.length_c   1.000
_cell.angle_alpha   90.00
_cell.angle_beta   90.00
_cell.angle_gamma   90.00
#
_symmetry.space_group_name_H-M   'P 1'
#
loop_
_entity.id
_entity.type
_entity.pdbx_description
1 polymer ?
#
loop_
_entity_poly.entity_id
_entity_poly.type
_entity_poly.pdbx_seq_one_letter_code
_entity_poly.pdbx_strand_id
1 'polypeptide(L)'
;LAAGDAVRHPHIALPADIFGASRRNAKGWDITDSLTLASLNTSRDAFATQQWHAGPCMDAPVTSADTVEVHNPARPDDRVGQVTEANAADIDAAINAATLGARTWAAQDARTRADCLRRVADVYEAHAPELFALACREAGKSLLDAVNEVREAVDFARYYANDAERLADAQPRGVIACISPWNFPLA
;
A
#
# COMPACT_ATOMS: atom_id res chain seq x y z
N LEU A 1 0.89 -30.43 10.03
CA LEU A 1 -0.47 -31.02 9.97
C LEU A 1 -0.95 -30.99 8.53
N ALA A 2 -0.69 -32.06 7.77
CA ALA A 2 -1.04 -32.18 6.35
C ALA A 2 -2.48 -32.73 6.16
N ALA A 3 -3.44 -32.18 6.90
CA ALA A 3 -4.84 -32.64 6.89
C ALA A 3 -5.86 -31.56 6.46
N GLY A 4 -5.42 -30.33 6.20
CA GLY A 4 -6.30 -29.18 5.98
C GLY A 4 -7.18 -29.25 4.73
N ASP A 5 -6.65 -29.80 3.63
CA ASP A 5 -7.37 -29.77 2.35
C ASP A 5 -8.40 -30.89 2.19
N ALA A 6 -8.29 -31.97 2.97
CA ALA A 6 -9.11 -33.17 2.80
C ALA A 6 -10.48 -33.13 3.52
N VAL A 7 -10.77 -32.08 4.31
CA VAL A 7 -12.00 -31.96 5.14
C VAL A 7 -12.73 -30.63 4.92
N ARG A 8 -12.52 -29.97 3.78
CA ARG A 8 -13.19 -28.70 3.47
C ARG A 8 -14.66 -28.94 3.10
N HIS A 9 -15.58 -28.21 3.73
CA HIS A 9 -16.98 -28.22 3.35
C HIS A 9 -17.17 -27.45 2.02
N PRO A 10 -17.80 -28.04 0.98
CA PRO A 10 -17.84 -27.45 -0.36
C PRO A 10 -18.64 -26.15 -0.45
N HIS A 11 -19.55 -25.90 0.50
CA HIS A 11 -20.37 -24.69 0.54
C HIS A 11 -19.82 -23.59 1.46
N ILE A 12 -18.66 -23.78 2.09
CA ILE A 12 -18.02 -22.76 2.92
C ILE A 12 -16.77 -22.25 2.17
N ALA A 13 -16.86 -21.01 1.68
CA ALA A 13 -15.73 -20.34 1.05
C ALA A 13 -14.61 -20.12 2.09
N LEU A 14 -13.36 -20.32 1.67
CA LEU A 14 -12.21 -19.94 2.50
C LEU A 14 -12.14 -18.42 2.57
N PRO A 15 -11.51 -17.86 3.62
CA PRO A 15 -11.30 -16.42 3.72
C PRO A 15 -10.70 -15.78 2.47
N ALA A 16 -9.78 -16.47 1.78
CA ALA A 16 -9.16 -15.98 0.53
C ALA A 16 -10.14 -15.92 -0.66
N ASP A 17 -11.18 -16.75 -0.64
CA ASP A 17 -12.11 -17.00 -1.75
C ASP A 17 -13.49 -16.37 -1.53
N ILE A 18 -13.68 -15.52 -0.51
CA ILE A 18 -15.02 -15.02 -0.12
C ILE A 18 -15.72 -14.22 -1.23
N PHE A 19 -14.97 -13.67 -2.19
CA PHE A 19 -15.50 -12.96 -3.35
C PHE A 19 -15.61 -13.83 -4.61
N GLY A 20 -15.39 -15.15 -4.49
CA GLY A 20 -15.47 -16.11 -5.57
C GLY A 20 -14.52 -15.78 -6.72
N ALA A 21 -14.99 -15.98 -7.95
CA ALA A 21 -14.21 -15.72 -9.16
C ALA A 21 -13.92 -14.23 -9.43
N SER A 22 -14.53 -13.30 -8.69
CA SER A 22 -14.35 -11.86 -8.95
C SER A 22 -12.95 -11.39 -8.55
N ARG A 23 -12.51 -11.69 -7.33
CA ARG A 23 -11.17 -11.36 -6.84
C ARG A 23 -10.81 -12.22 -5.64
N ARG A 24 -9.51 -12.32 -5.38
CA ARG A 24 -9.00 -12.84 -4.10
C ARG A 24 -9.16 -11.79 -2.99
N ASN A 25 -9.49 -12.24 -1.78
CA ASN A 25 -9.50 -11.40 -0.58
C ASN A 25 -8.08 -11.09 -0.10
N ALA A 26 -7.86 -9.93 0.54
CA ALA A 26 -6.60 -9.62 1.19
C ALA A 26 -6.21 -10.67 2.26
N LYS A 27 -4.94 -11.08 2.27
CA LYS A 27 -4.38 -12.00 3.25
C LYS A 27 -4.48 -11.41 4.67
N GLY A 28 -4.91 -12.23 5.63
CA GLY A 28 -4.84 -11.91 7.05
C GLY A 28 -3.59 -12.46 7.73
N TRP A 29 -3.27 -11.89 8.89
CA TRP A 29 -2.28 -12.42 9.83
C TRP A 29 -2.97 -12.61 11.18
N ASP A 30 -3.01 -13.85 11.67
CA ASP A 30 -3.59 -14.15 12.97
C ASP A 30 -2.60 -13.77 14.07
N ILE A 31 -2.78 -12.59 14.66
CA ILE A 31 -1.93 -12.08 15.74
C ILE A 31 -2.30 -12.67 17.11
N THR A 32 -3.28 -13.58 17.17
CA THR A 32 -3.65 -14.32 18.39
C THR A 32 -2.99 -15.70 18.45
N ASP A 33 -2.58 -16.24 17.30
CA ASP A 33 -1.74 -17.43 17.22
C ASP A 33 -0.28 -17.09 17.55
N SER A 34 0.28 -17.77 18.56
CA SER A 34 1.61 -17.45 19.09
C SER A 34 2.74 -17.73 18.12
N LEU A 35 2.62 -18.75 17.26
CA LEU A 35 3.63 -19.08 16.25
C LEU A 35 3.63 -18.04 15.13
N THR A 36 2.44 -17.64 14.66
CA THR A 36 2.27 -16.59 13.67
C THR A 36 2.78 -15.26 14.19
N LEU A 37 2.43 -14.88 15.42
CA LEU A 37 2.90 -13.65 16.05
C LEU A 37 4.41 -13.64 16.23
N ALA A 38 5.01 -14.74 16.70
CA ALA A 38 6.46 -14.86 16.86
C ALA A 38 7.18 -14.70 15.51
N SER A 39 6.72 -15.40 14.47
CA SER A 39 7.29 -15.28 13.12
C SER A 39 7.14 -13.85 12.57
N LEU A 40 5.99 -13.21 12.80
CA LEU A 40 5.74 -11.86 12.32
C LEU A 40 6.65 -10.85 13.02
N ASN A 41 6.84 -10.98 14.33
CA ASN A 41 7.75 -10.13 15.08
C ASN A 41 9.19 -10.31 14.61
N THR A 42 9.67 -11.54 14.42
CA THR A 42 11.02 -11.78 13.85
C THR A 42 11.22 -11.07 12.51
N SER A 43 10.23 -11.12 11.61
CA SER A 43 10.33 -10.43 10.32
C SER A 43 10.26 -8.91 10.44
N ARG A 44 9.49 -8.38 11.41
CA ARG A 44 9.38 -6.93 11.68
C ARG A 44 10.63 -6.37 12.36
N ASP A 45 11.29 -7.16 13.20
CA ASP A 45 12.46 -6.73 13.97
C ASP A 45 13.64 -6.35 13.07
N ALA A 46 13.70 -6.88 11.85
CA ALA A 46 14.63 -6.45 10.80
C ALA A 46 14.54 -4.94 10.50
N PHE A 47 13.39 -4.31 10.81
CA PHE A 47 13.10 -2.91 10.57
C PHE A 47 13.00 -2.08 11.86
N ALA A 48 13.35 -2.65 13.02
CA ALA A 48 13.18 -2.00 14.32
C ALA A 48 13.97 -0.69 14.44
N THR A 49 15.11 -0.59 13.77
CA THR A 49 15.98 0.60 13.74
C THR A 49 16.13 1.18 12.33
N GLN A 50 15.37 0.68 11.36
CA GLN A 50 15.40 1.17 9.99
C GLN A 50 15.03 2.65 9.97
N GLN A 51 15.68 3.42 9.10
CA GLN A 51 15.33 4.80 8.83
C GLN A 51 14.90 4.96 7.38
N TRP A 52 13.64 5.34 7.18
CA TRP A 52 13.08 5.52 5.84
C TRP A 52 13.28 6.94 5.32
N HIS A 53 13.28 7.06 4.00
CA HIS A 53 13.44 8.32 3.30
C HIS A 53 12.25 8.49 2.36
N ALA A 54 11.55 9.61 2.49
CA ALA A 54 10.50 10.02 1.56
C ALA A 54 10.89 11.34 0.88
N GLY A 55 10.34 11.58 -0.31
CA GLY A 55 10.58 12.82 -1.03
C GLY A 55 9.85 12.82 -2.36
N PRO A 56 9.93 13.92 -3.14
CA PRO A 56 9.25 14.02 -4.42
C PRO A 56 9.71 12.90 -5.37
N CYS A 57 8.76 12.11 -5.87
CA CYS A 57 8.97 11.08 -6.88
C CYS A 57 8.23 11.48 -8.15
N MET A 58 8.95 12.01 -9.13
CA MET A 58 8.38 12.58 -10.35
C MET A 58 9.29 12.37 -11.56
N ASP A 59 8.70 12.40 -12.75
CA ASP A 59 9.41 12.35 -14.03
C ASP A 59 9.94 13.75 -14.42
N ALA A 60 10.64 14.39 -13.49
CA ALA A 60 11.26 15.70 -13.62
C ALA A 60 12.36 15.87 -12.55
N PRO A 61 13.36 16.75 -12.77
CA PRO A 61 14.36 17.05 -11.76
C PRO A 61 13.73 17.63 -10.48
N VAL A 62 14.11 17.08 -9.32
CA VAL A 62 13.72 17.58 -8.00
C VAL A 62 14.69 18.67 -7.58
N THR A 63 14.15 19.79 -7.10
CA THR A 63 14.91 20.97 -6.66
C THR A 63 14.77 21.25 -5.17
N SER A 64 13.81 20.64 -4.48
CA SER A 64 13.72 20.69 -3.02
C SER A 64 14.94 20.06 -2.36
N ALA A 65 15.36 20.68 -1.26
CA ALA A 65 16.44 20.22 -0.39
C ALA A 65 16.04 20.27 1.09
N ASP A 66 14.93 20.94 1.43
CA ASP A 66 14.46 21.06 2.80
C ASP A 66 13.96 19.70 3.28
N THR A 67 14.49 19.26 4.43
CA THR A 67 14.19 17.95 5.01
C THR A 67 13.61 18.11 6.41
N VAL A 68 12.65 17.26 6.73
CA VAL A 68 12.00 17.18 8.03
C VAL A 68 12.20 15.78 8.61
N GLU A 69 12.63 15.70 9.86
CA GLU A 69 12.74 14.42 10.55
C GLU A 69 11.35 13.91 10.97
N VAL A 70 11.15 12.61 10.79
CA VAL A 70 9.93 11.92 11.23
C VAL A 70 10.27 11.08 12.45
N HIS A 71 9.55 11.32 13.54
CA HIS A 71 9.77 10.69 14.84
C HIS A 71 8.56 9.87 15.25
N ASN A 72 8.81 8.79 15.99
CA ASN A 72 7.78 7.87 16.42
C ASN A 72 6.88 8.54 17.48
N PRO A 73 5.56 8.64 17.26
CA PRO A 73 4.66 9.36 18.16
C PRO A 73 4.53 8.70 19.54
N ALA A 74 4.81 7.38 19.65
CA ALA A 74 4.80 6.66 20.92
C ALA A 74 6.16 6.67 21.63
N ARG A 75 7.25 6.98 20.91
CA ARG A 75 8.64 6.98 21.41
C ARG A 75 9.43 8.11 20.73
N PRO A 76 9.39 9.35 21.24
CA PRO A 76 9.99 10.50 20.55
C PRO A 76 11.49 10.40 20.24
N ASP A 77 12.26 9.60 20.99
CA ASP A 77 13.69 9.36 20.71
C ASP A 77 13.93 8.36 19.55
N ASP A 78 12.89 7.68 19.07
CA ASP A 78 12.95 6.79 17.91
C ASP A 78 12.71 7.58 16.62
N ARG A 79 13.80 7.96 15.96
CA ARG A 79 13.76 8.57 14.62
C ARG A 79 13.40 7.51 13.58
N VAL A 80 12.22 7.67 12.99
CA VAL A 80 11.65 6.78 11.97
C VAL A 80 12.27 7.05 10.60
N GLY A 81 12.55 8.30 10.29
CA GLY A 81 13.08 8.65 8.97
C GLY A 81 13.19 10.14 8.74
N GLN A 82 13.27 10.51 7.46
CA GLN A 82 13.23 11.89 7.02
C GLN A 82 12.43 12.03 5.72
N VAL A 83 11.76 13.17 5.57
CA VAL A 83 11.05 13.54 4.35
C VAL A 83 11.69 14.79 3.74
N THR A 84 12.00 14.75 2.45
CA THR A 84 12.24 15.97 1.66
C THR A 84 10.90 16.56 1.25
N GLU A 85 10.60 17.79 1.67
CA GLU A 85 9.33 18.44 1.32
C GLU A 85 9.39 19.08 -0.07
N ALA A 86 8.39 18.81 -0.90
CA ALA A 86 8.32 19.40 -2.24
C ALA A 86 8.18 20.93 -2.16
N ASN A 87 8.96 21.65 -2.96
CA ASN A 87 8.78 23.09 -3.12
C ASN A 87 7.77 23.40 -4.25
N ALA A 88 7.40 24.68 -4.42
CA ALA A 88 6.45 25.09 -5.47
C ALA A 88 6.90 24.72 -6.89
N ALA A 89 8.20 24.78 -7.18
CA ALA A 89 8.74 24.42 -8.50
C ALA A 89 8.65 22.92 -8.77
N ASP A 90 8.86 22.08 -7.75
CA ASP A 90 8.67 20.63 -7.86
C ASP A 90 7.20 20.29 -8.13
N ILE A 91 6.26 20.99 -7.47
CA ILE A 91 4.81 20.80 -7.68
C ILE A 91 4.43 21.15 -9.12
N ASP A 92 4.88 22.31 -9.63
CA ASP A 92 4.63 22.71 -11.02
C ASP A 92 5.23 21.72 -12.02
N ALA A 93 6.45 21.24 -11.76
CA ALA A 93 7.12 20.23 -12.58
C ALA A 93 6.35 18.90 -12.58
N ALA A 94 5.88 18.44 -11.42
CA ALA A 94 5.09 17.22 -11.30
C ALA A 94 3.75 17.31 -12.03
N ILE A 95 3.04 18.44 -11.93
CA ILE A 95 1.77 18.66 -12.64
C ILE A 95 1.99 18.69 -14.15
N ASN A 96 3.06 19.33 -14.61
CA ASN A 96 3.43 19.34 -16.02
C ASN A 96 3.74 17.93 -16.53
N ALA A 97 4.59 17.18 -15.82
CA ALA A 97 4.92 15.79 -16.17
C ALA A 97 3.66 14.91 -16.22
N ALA A 98 2.78 15.02 -15.21
CA ALA A 98 1.50 14.31 -15.19
C ALA A 98 0.59 14.69 -16.36
N THR A 99 0.55 15.97 -16.74
CA THR A 99 -0.24 16.46 -17.88
C THR A 99 0.27 15.91 -19.21
N LEU A 100 1.60 15.84 -19.40
CA LEU A 100 2.21 15.21 -20.58
C LEU A 100 1.93 13.70 -20.61
N GLY A 101 2.10 13.02 -19.47
CA GLY A 101 1.89 11.57 -19.34
C GLY A 101 0.42 11.13 -19.42
N ALA A 102 -0.53 12.01 -19.13
CA ALA A 102 -1.96 11.69 -19.02
C ALA A 102 -2.52 11.05 -20.31
N ARG A 103 -2.10 11.52 -21.50
CA ARG A 103 -2.56 10.95 -22.77
C ARG A 103 -2.03 9.54 -22.99
N THR A 104 -0.74 9.33 -22.73
CA THR A 104 -0.09 8.02 -22.86
C THR A 104 -0.68 7.00 -21.89
N TRP A 105 -0.95 7.42 -20.65
CA TRP A 105 -1.60 6.58 -19.64
C TRP A 105 -3.06 6.27 -20.00
N ALA A 106 -3.82 7.27 -20.45
CA ALA A 106 -5.21 7.09 -20.89
C ALA A 106 -5.33 6.15 -22.10
N ALA A 107 -4.32 6.11 -22.97
CA ALA A 107 -4.27 5.24 -24.14
C ALA A 107 -3.93 3.77 -23.82
N GLN A 108 -3.45 3.47 -22.61
CA GLN A 108 -3.27 2.08 -22.18
C GLN A 108 -4.63 1.38 -22.13
N ASP A 109 -4.68 0.08 -22.44
CA ASP A 109 -5.90 -0.68 -22.26
C ASP A 109 -6.25 -0.83 -20.76
N ALA A 110 -7.53 -1.05 -20.48
CA ALA A 110 -8.03 -1.16 -19.10
C ALA A 110 -7.40 -2.31 -18.31
N ARG A 111 -7.07 -3.42 -18.99
CA ARG A 111 -6.48 -4.60 -18.38
C ARG A 111 -5.03 -4.34 -17.93
N THR A 112 -4.24 -3.66 -18.75
CA THR A 112 -2.88 -3.24 -18.41
C THR A 112 -2.87 -2.37 -17.14
N ARG A 113 -3.81 -1.41 -17.04
CA ARG A 113 -3.95 -0.58 -15.83
C ARG A 113 -4.40 -1.41 -14.61
N ALA A 114 -5.34 -2.33 -14.80
CA ALA A 114 -5.82 -3.23 -13.74
C ALA A 114 -4.71 -4.17 -13.25
N ASP A 115 -3.88 -4.67 -14.14
CA ASP A 115 -2.76 -5.55 -13.81
C ASP A 115 -1.69 -4.81 -12.99
N CYS A 116 -1.47 -3.51 -13.22
CA CYS A 116 -0.66 -2.67 -12.33
C CYS A 116 -1.22 -2.64 -10.90
N LEU A 117 -2.52 -2.45 -10.72
CA LEU A 117 -3.16 -2.45 -9.40
C LEU A 117 -3.06 -3.82 -8.72
N ARG A 118 -3.28 -4.91 -9.46
CA ARG A 118 -3.11 -6.28 -8.93
C ARG A 118 -1.68 -6.52 -8.46
N ARG A 119 -0.68 -6.04 -9.22
CA ARG A 119 0.73 -6.12 -8.84
C ARG A 119 1.03 -5.31 -7.56
N VAL A 120 0.42 -4.14 -7.38
CA VAL A 120 0.54 -3.37 -6.13
C VAL A 120 0.03 -4.18 -4.94
N ALA A 121 -1.15 -4.81 -5.05
CA ALA A 121 -1.68 -5.69 -4.02
C ALA A 121 -0.72 -6.83 -3.65
N ASP A 122 -0.14 -7.50 -4.65
CA ASP A 122 0.79 -8.60 -4.40
C ASP A 122 2.11 -8.14 -3.76
N VAL A 123 2.62 -6.97 -4.17
CA VAL A 123 3.81 -6.36 -3.57
C VAL A 123 3.55 -5.93 -2.12
N TYR A 124 2.40 -5.34 -1.81
CA TYR A 124 2.04 -5.01 -0.44
C TYR A 124 1.96 -6.24 0.46
N GLU A 125 1.33 -7.33 0.01
CA GLU A 125 1.29 -8.57 0.79
C GLU A 125 2.69 -9.20 0.96
N ALA A 126 3.56 -9.10 -0.05
CA ALA A 126 4.93 -9.61 0.01
C ALA A 126 5.83 -8.81 0.97
N HIS A 127 5.60 -7.50 1.11
CA HIS A 127 6.37 -6.60 1.96
C HIS A 127 5.65 -6.23 3.28
N ALA A 128 4.59 -6.96 3.63
CA ALA A 128 3.75 -6.64 4.79
C ALA A 128 4.53 -6.47 6.12
N PRO A 129 5.57 -7.26 6.46
CA PRO A 129 6.33 -7.03 7.68
C PRO A 129 6.98 -5.63 7.75
N GLU A 130 7.53 -5.14 6.65
CA GLU A 130 8.09 -3.79 6.58
C GLU A 130 7.00 -2.73 6.74
N LEU A 131 5.89 -2.89 6.00
CA LEU A 131 4.75 -1.97 6.06
C LEU A 131 4.15 -1.91 7.47
N PHE A 132 4.09 -3.05 8.19
CA PHE A 132 3.64 -3.06 9.58
C PHE A 132 4.63 -2.36 10.51
N ALA A 133 5.93 -2.55 10.32
CA ALA A 133 6.93 -1.85 11.11
C ALA A 133 6.83 -0.34 10.90
N LEU A 134 6.71 0.11 9.64
CA LEU A 134 6.56 1.52 9.29
C LEU A 134 5.25 2.11 9.84
N ALA A 135 4.09 1.49 9.59
CA ALA A 135 2.81 2.00 10.08
C ALA A 135 2.75 2.09 11.63
N CYS A 136 3.35 1.11 12.32
CA CYS A 136 3.46 1.17 13.78
C CYS A 136 4.41 2.29 14.25
N ARG A 137 5.56 2.47 13.60
CA ARG A 137 6.58 3.43 14.02
C ARG A 137 6.26 4.87 13.61
N GLU A 138 5.77 5.10 12.39
CA GLU A 138 5.46 6.43 11.86
C GLU A 138 4.10 6.94 12.33
N ALA A 139 3.04 6.14 12.14
CA ALA A 139 1.67 6.55 12.44
C ALA A 139 1.17 6.11 13.83
N GLY A 140 2.03 5.44 14.61
CA GLY A 140 1.69 4.99 15.97
C GLY A 140 0.63 3.89 16.04
N LYS A 141 0.42 3.16 14.93
CA LYS A 141 -0.63 2.13 14.87
C LYS A 141 -0.31 0.93 15.76
N SER A 142 -1.36 0.32 16.32
CA SER A 142 -1.22 -1.02 16.88
C SER A 142 -0.90 -2.03 15.75
N LEU A 143 -0.36 -3.20 16.10
CA LEU A 143 -0.08 -4.23 15.09
C LEU A 143 -1.36 -4.70 14.39
N LEU A 144 -2.49 -4.76 15.11
CA LEU A 144 -3.78 -5.11 14.52
C LEU A 144 -4.24 -4.05 13.51
N ASP A 145 -4.09 -2.78 13.85
CA ASP A 145 -4.46 -1.68 12.94
C ASP A 145 -3.57 -1.65 11.70
N ALA A 146 -2.27 -1.93 11.86
CA ALA A 146 -1.35 -2.05 10.74
C ALA A 146 -1.70 -3.24 9.82
N VAL A 147 -2.10 -4.39 10.38
CA VAL A 147 -2.62 -5.52 9.61
C VAL A 147 -3.87 -5.12 8.82
N ASN A 148 -4.83 -4.44 9.47
CA ASN A 148 -6.05 -4.02 8.82
C ASN A 148 -5.80 -2.98 7.71
N GLU A 149 -4.88 -2.05 7.93
CA GLU A 149 -4.51 -1.04 6.94
C GLU A 149 -3.92 -1.65 5.66
N VAL A 150 -2.92 -2.54 5.78
CA VAL A 150 -2.35 -3.18 4.57
C VAL A 150 -3.42 -4.02 3.86
N ARG A 151 -4.31 -4.68 4.62
CA ARG A 151 -5.41 -5.44 4.02
C ARG A 151 -6.37 -4.54 3.25
N GLU A 152 -6.72 -3.39 3.81
CA GLU A 152 -7.61 -2.42 3.16
C GLU A 152 -6.98 -1.87 1.87
N ALA A 153 -5.70 -1.49 1.90
CA ALA A 153 -4.98 -1.04 0.71
C ALA A 153 -4.92 -2.14 -0.40
N VAL A 154 -4.67 -3.39 -0.01
CA VAL A 154 -4.69 -4.56 -0.90
C VAL A 154 -6.09 -4.78 -1.49
N ASP A 155 -7.13 -4.66 -0.66
CA ASP A 155 -8.51 -4.81 -1.10
C ASP A 155 -8.91 -3.68 -2.05
N PHE A 156 -8.52 -2.43 -1.81
CA PHE A 156 -8.75 -1.32 -2.74
C PHE A 156 -8.07 -1.58 -4.09
N ALA A 157 -6.80 -1.99 -4.08
CA ALA A 157 -6.08 -2.29 -5.31
C ALA A 157 -6.75 -3.42 -6.13
N ARG A 158 -7.16 -4.52 -5.47
CA ARG A 158 -7.86 -5.64 -6.13
C ARG A 158 -9.29 -5.26 -6.57
N TYR A 159 -10.00 -4.48 -5.77
CA TYR A 159 -11.35 -4.03 -6.07
C TYR A 159 -11.37 -3.09 -7.28
N TYR A 160 -10.52 -2.06 -7.26
CA TYR A 160 -10.46 -1.08 -8.36
C TYR A 160 -9.84 -1.64 -9.64
N ALA A 161 -9.00 -2.69 -9.57
CA ALA A 161 -8.57 -3.42 -10.76
C ALA A 161 -9.76 -4.00 -11.54
N ASN A 162 -10.72 -4.61 -10.83
CA ASN A 162 -11.92 -5.17 -11.46
C ASN A 162 -12.84 -4.07 -11.99
N ASP A 163 -12.99 -2.97 -11.24
CA ASP A 163 -13.77 -1.82 -11.69
C ASP A 163 -13.16 -1.15 -12.92
N ALA A 164 -11.83 -1.09 -13.03
CA ALA A 164 -11.14 -0.57 -14.21
C ALA A 164 -11.49 -1.38 -15.47
N GLU A 165 -11.53 -2.71 -15.38
CA GLU A 165 -11.94 -3.58 -16.49
C GLU A 165 -13.45 -3.49 -16.78
N ARG A 166 -14.29 -3.41 -15.73
CA ARG A 166 -15.74 -3.26 -15.86
C ARG A 166 -16.13 -1.93 -16.53
N LEU A 167 -15.33 -0.89 -16.33
CA LEU A 167 -15.53 0.46 -16.87
C LEU A 167 -14.58 0.77 -18.03
N ALA A 168 -14.19 -0.23 -18.82
CA ALA A 168 -13.18 -0.08 -19.87
C ALA A 168 -13.47 1.05 -20.88
N ASP A 169 -14.74 1.34 -21.15
CA ASP A 169 -15.17 2.39 -22.09
C ASP A 169 -15.25 3.80 -21.46
N ALA A 170 -15.09 3.90 -20.13
CA ALA A 170 -15.17 5.17 -19.42
C ALA A 170 -13.97 6.07 -19.73
N GLN A 171 -14.24 7.35 -19.95
CA GLN A 171 -13.21 8.33 -20.27
C GLN A 171 -12.57 8.92 -19.00
N PRO A 172 -11.24 8.98 -18.89
CA PRO A 172 -10.57 9.57 -17.75
C PRO A 172 -10.81 11.09 -17.71
N ARG A 173 -10.78 11.66 -16.49
CA ARG A 173 -11.00 13.09 -16.27
C ARG A 173 -9.76 13.96 -16.50
N GLY A 174 -8.58 13.36 -16.60
CA GLY A 174 -7.29 14.04 -16.68
C GLY A 174 -6.48 13.88 -15.39
N VAL A 175 -5.68 14.89 -15.05
CA VAL A 175 -4.87 14.91 -13.82
C VAL A 175 -5.78 15.03 -12.60
N ILE A 176 -5.53 14.19 -11.58
CA ILE A 176 -6.26 14.17 -10.32
C ILE A 176 -5.26 14.44 -9.19
N ALA A 177 -5.55 15.42 -8.33
CA ALA A 177 -4.81 15.64 -7.11
C ALA A 177 -5.38 14.74 -6.00
N CYS A 178 -4.56 13.86 -5.44
CA CYS A 178 -4.90 12.99 -4.32
C CYS A 178 -4.25 13.54 -3.04
N ILE A 179 -5.05 14.04 -2.10
CA ILE A 179 -4.60 14.51 -0.79
C ILE A 179 -5.16 13.56 0.25
N SER A 180 -4.30 12.77 0.90
CA SER A 180 -4.67 11.74 1.87
C SER A 180 -4.48 12.23 3.32
N PRO A 181 -5.26 11.70 4.28
CA PRO A 181 -5.09 12.00 5.69
C PRO A 181 -3.99 11.11 6.32
N TRP A 182 -3.52 11.49 7.50
CA TRP A 182 -2.44 10.78 8.21
C TRP A 182 -2.89 9.53 8.99
N ASN A 183 -4.18 9.37 9.27
CA ASN A 183 -4.69 8.29 10.13
C ASN A 183 -4.88 6.96 9.37
N PHE A 184 -4.89 7.00 8.04
CA PHE A 184 -4.75 5.85 7.13
C PHE A 184 -3.68 6.22 6.10
N PRO A 185 -2.40 6.21 6.50
CA PRO A 185 -1.31 6.68 5.63
C PRO A 185 -1.07 5.81 4.38
N LEU A 186 -1.62 4.60 4.32
CA LEU A 186 -1.49 3.68 3.19
C LEU A 186 -2.81 3.37 2.47
N ALA A 187 -3.89 3.13 3.21
CA ALA A 187 -5.18 2.69 2.65
C ALA A 187 -5.99 3.81 2.00
#